data_AF-A0A6I9NNM5-F1
#
_entry.id   AF-A0A6I9NNM5-F1
#
_cell.length_a   1.000
_cell.length_b   1.000
_cell.length_c   1.000
_cell.angle_alpha   90.00
_cell.angle_beta   90.00
_cell.angle_gamma   90.00
#
_symmetry.space_group_name_H-M   'P 1'
#
loop_
_entity.id
_entity.type
_entity.pdbx_description
1 polymer ?
#
loop_
_entity_poly.entity_id
_entity_poly.type
_entity_poly.pdbx_seq_one_letter_code
_entity_poly.pdbx_strand_id
1 'polypeptide(L)'
;MSSLDQHQHLHPSCPDKTTVSSDSSDTRELAKEPLQGLKLASHAVLEKAKERGRSICSKCGGSRMFFCYTCCSLLGVSHQEIPMIKLPVKIDIIKHPNETDGKSTAIHAKILAPSDVNIYTYPCIPDYEKNKVVLVFPGPGAVSVLDMIQCLHDMTDSRSHGPSGEPCIKRLKREEVTGATDTADSPGSGTSDESKGLESRAYPLQRVVFIDSTWNQTNKISTDERLQGILRVELKTRKTCFWRSQRGKPDTYLATIEAIYYFLKDFHKHCLAQEYNGEYDNLLFFYSYLHSVVNKSKQEKKDQLENEKAV
;
A
#
# COMPACT_ATOMS: atom_id res chain seq x y z
N MET A 1 -5.70 47.82 -56.92
CA MET A 1 -6.32 48.28 -55.66
C MET A 1 -6.39 47.07 -54.74
N SER A 2 -6.03 47.20 -53.45
CA SER A 2 -5.86 46.06 -52.50
C SER A 2 -4.70 45.11 -52.89
N SER A 3 -3.81 44.57 -52.04
CA SER A 3 -3.83 44.17 -50.61
C SER A 3 -4.77 42.99 -50.32
N LEU A 4 -4.42 41.95 -49.55
CA LEU A 4 -3.45 41.84 -48.43
C LEU A 4 -2.55 40.58 -48.49
N ASP A 5 -1.57 40.53 -47.59
CA ASP A 5 -0.47 39.57 -47.51
C ASP A 5 -0.79 38.24 -46.80
N GLN A 6 0.05 37.22 -47.05
CA GLN A 6 0.47 36.27 -46.01
C GLN A 6 1.95 35.92 -46.18
N HIS A 7 2.75 36.23 -45.15
CA HIS A 7 4.21 36.16 -45.21
C HIS A 7 4.76 34.79 -44.80
N GLN A 8 5.63 34.22 -45.62
CA GLN A 8 6.63 33.23 -45.17
C GLN A 8 7.81 33.96 -44.53
N HIS A 9 8.54 33.30 -43.60
CA HIS A 9 9.98 33.50 -43.41
C HIS A 9 10.62 32.30 -42.68
N LEU A 10 11.95 32.14 -42.84
CA LEU A 10 12.77 30.99 -42.40
C LEU A 10 14.09 31.45 -41.77
N HIS A 11 14.70 30.59 -40.93
CA HIS A 11 16.10 30.64 -40.44
C HIS A 11 16.49 31.84 -39.52
N PRO A 12 17.68 31.87 -38.86
CA PRO A 12 18.84 30.94 -38.88
C PRO A 12 19.28 30.41 -37.48
N SER A 13 20.55 29.99 -37.31
CA SER A 13 21.07 29.21 -36.17
C SER A 13 22.40 29.71 -35.56
N CYS A 14 22.53 29.68 -34.21
CA CYS A 14 23.77 29.59 -33.39
C CYS A 14 24.87 30.69 -33.55
N PRO A 15 25.98 30.71 -32.76
CA PRO A 15 26.37 30.01 -31.51
C PRO A 15 26.40 31.00 -30.29
N ASP A 16 27.13 30.91 -29.15
CA ASP A 16 28.11 29.96 -28.55
C ASP A 16 28.06 30.02 -26.98
N LYS A 17 29.01 29.35 -26.30
CA LYS A 17 29.35 29.27 -24.86
C LYS A 17 29.25 30.53 -23.97
N THR A 18 28.90 30.28 -22.70
CA THR A 18 29.73 30.66 -21.52
C THR A 18 29.83 29.47 -20.56
N THR A 19 31.03 29.16 -20.06
CA THR A 19 31.25 28.07 -19.09
C THR A 19 31.13 28.58 -17.66
N VAL A 20 30.36 27.88 -16.82
CA VAL A 20 30.44 27.99 -15.35
C VAL A 20 30.58 26.58 -14.78
N SER A 21 31.66 26.34 -14.05
CA SER A 21 31.82 25.15 -13.23
C SER A 21 31.29 25.42 -11.84
N SER A 22 30.51 24.50 -11.29
CA SER A 22 30.20 24.46 -9.86
C SER A 22 30.10 23.01 -9.42
N ASP A 23 31.06 22.57 -8.60
CA ASP A 23 30.93 21.33 -7.86
C ASP A 23 29.65 21.35 -7.03
N SER A 24 28.80 20.35 -7.24
CA SER A 24 27.89 19.86 -6.21
C SER A 24 27.99 18.35 -6.23
N SER A 25 28.35 17.78 -5.08
CA SER A 25 28.45 16.34 -4.85
C SER A 25 27.06 15.71 -4.72
N ASP A 26 26.27 15.87 -5.78
CA ASP A 26 24.92 15.34 -5.93
C ASP A 26 25.00 13.82 -5.90
N THR A 27 24.87 13.30 -4.68
CA THR A 27 25.08 11.89 -4.36
C THR A 27 23.87 11.15 -4.90
N ARG A 28 23.97 10.76 -6.18
CA ARG A 28 22.98 9.98 -6.90
C ARG A 28 22.70 8.70 -6.12
N GLU A 29 21.69 8.73 -5.26
CA GLU A 29 21.23 7.55 -4.55
C GLU A 29 20.77 6.56 -5.62
N LEU A 30 21.59 5.54 -5.87
CA LEU A 30 21.36 4.56 -6.93
C LEU A 30 19.97 3.97 -6.70
N ALA A 31 19.07 4.24 -7.65
CA ALA A 31 17.65 3.93 -7.52
C ALA A 31 17.49 2.43 -7.26
N LYS A 32 17.24 2.08 -5.99
CA LYS A 32 17.19 0.70 -5.51
C LYS A 32 16.18 -0.08 -6.35
N GLU A 33 16.59 -1.24 -6.82
CA GLU A 33 15.77 -2.09 -7.68
C GLU A 33 14.40 -2.35 -7.01
N PRO A 34 13.27 -2.28 -7.74
CA PRO A 34 11.97 -2.47 -7.12
C PRO A 34 11.88 -3.83 -6.43
N LEU A 35 11.35 -3.85 -5.20
CA LEU A 35 11.26 -5.03 -4.33
C LEU A 35 12.61 -5.51 -3.73
N GLN A 36 13.69 -4.75 -3.85
CA GLN A 36 14.98 -5.06 -3.20
C GLN A 36 14.87 -4.99 -1.66
N GLY A 37 15.52 -5.93 -0.97
CA GLY A 37 15.60 -5.97 0.49
C GLY A 37 14.45 -6.67 1.24
N LEU A 38 13.46 -7.22 0.51
CA LEU A 38 12.36 -7.99 1.10
C LEU A 38 12.81 -9.37 1.61
N LYS A 39 12.36 -9.77 2.80
CA LYS A 39 12.59 -11.10 3.39
C LYS A 39 11.55 -12.12 2.90
N LEU A 40 11.60 -12.43 1.61
CA LEU A 40 10.72 -13.40 0.96
C LEU A 40 11.13 -14.85 1.24
N ALA A 41 10.13 -15.73 1.40
CA ALA A 41 10.31 -17.16 1.31
C ALA A 41 10.75 -17.59 -0.11
N SER A 42 11.41 -18.74 -0.22
CA SER A 42 11.94 -19.22 -1.51
C SER A 42 10.84 -19.50 -2.54
N HIS A 43 10.98 -18.91 -3.73
CA HIS A 43 10.07 -19.15 -4.87
C HIS A 43 10.25 -20.53 -5.54
N ALA A 44 11.10 -21.43 -5.00
CA ALA A 44 11.38 -22.73 -5.61
C ALA A 44 10.13 -23.62 -5.83
N VAL A 45 9.09 -23.46 -4.99
CA VAL A 45 7.78 -24.10 -5.21
C VAL A 45 7.07 -23.56 -6.46
N LEU A 46 7.18 -22.26 -6.73
CA LEU A 46 6.53 -21.59 -7.85
C LEU A 46 7.22 -21.91 -9.19
N GLU A 47 8.56 -22.01 -9.22
CA GLU A 47 9.26 -22.47 -10.42
C GLU A 47 8.89 -23.93 -10.74
N LYS A 48 8.90 -24.84 -9.76
CA LYS A 48 8.43 -26.23 -9.93
C LYS A 48 6.97 -26.33 -10.38
N ALA A 49 6.10 -25.43 -9.91
CA ALA A 49 4.72 -25.37 -10.36
C ALA A 49 4.56 -24.77 -11.76
N LYS A 50 5.42 -23.82 -12.17
CA LYS A 50 5.49 -23.30 -13.54
C LYS A 50 5.98 -24.36 -14.53
N GLU A 51 6.95 -25.18 -14.14
CA GLU A 51 7.42 -26.36 -14.91
C GLU A 51 6.30 -27.39 -15.13
N ARG A 52 5.50 -27.66 -14.09
CA ARG A 52 4.30 -28.52 -14.18
C ARG A 52 3.16 -27.91 -15.02
N GLY A 53 3.22 -26.62 -15.35
CA GLY A 53 2.19 -25.94 -16.15
C GLY A 53 0.89 -25.63 -15.38
N ARG A 54 -0.25 -25.71 -16.07
CA ARG A 54 -1.55 -25.31 -15.51
C ARG A 54 -2.36 -26.48 -14.95
N SER A 55 -2.90 -26.31 -13.75
CA SER A 55 -3.87 -27.23 -13.14
C SER A 55 -5.31 -26.73 -13.31
N ILE A 56 -6.27 -27.66 -13.27
CA ILE A 56 -7.71 -27.37 -13.29
C ILE A 56 -8.22 -27.11 -11.86
N CYS A 57 -9.02 -26.05 -11.68
CA CYS A 57 -9.71 -25.82 -10.41
C CYS A 57 -10.89 -26.79 -10.22
N SER A 58 -10.84 -27.64 -9.20
CA SER A 58 -11.93 -28.57 -8.85
C SER A 58 -13.26 -27.89 -8.51
N LYS A 59 -13.26 -26.60 -8.15
CA LYS A 59 -14.47 -25.83 -7.80
C LYS A 59 -15.17 -25.16 -8.99
N CYS A 60 -14.47 -24.90 -10.10
CA CYS A 60 -15.04 -24.13 -11.23
C CYS A 60 -14.53 -24.53 -12.63
N GLY A 61 -13.74 -25.60 -12.76
CA GLY A 61 -13.13 -26.03 -14.02
C GLY A 61 -12.04 -25.09 -14.58
N GLY A 62 -11.78 -23.94 -13.95
CA GLY A 62 -10.83 -22.96 -14.46
C GLY A 62 -9.37 -23.46 -14.46
N SER A 63 -8.76 -23.55 -15.66
CA SER A 63 -7.32 -23.81 -15.82
C SER A 63 -6.49 -22.60 -15.39
N ARG A 64 -5.56 -22.76 -14.43
CA ARG A 64 -4.71 -21.70 -13.83
C ARG A 64 -3.35 -22.29 -13.43
N MET A 65 -2.38 -21.44 -13.07
CA MET A 65 -1.04 -21.90 -12.66
C MET A 65 -0.94 -22.13 -11.14
N PHE A 66 -0.92 -21.08 -10.32
CA PHE A 66 -0.68 -21.18 -8.86
C PHE A 66 -1.92 -21.08 -7.97
N PHE A 67 -2.99 -20.43 -8.47
CA PHE A 67 -4.22 -20.20 -7.70
C PHE A 67 -5.42 -19.93 -8.61
N CYS A 68 -6.61 -20.27 -8.12
CA CYS A 68 -7.87 -19.88 -8.71
C CYS A 68 -8.31 -18.51 -8.19
N TYR A 69 -8.19 -17.50 -9.04
CA TYR A 69 -8.61 -16.13 -8.76
C TYR A 69 -10.13 -15.97 -8.54
N THR A 70 -10.95 -16.93 -9.00
CA THR A 70 -12.42 -16.92 -8.82
C THR A 70 -12.84 -17.65 -7.54
N CYS A 71 -12.19 -18.77 -7.19
CA CYS A 71 -12.57 -19.62 -6.04
C CYS A 71 -11.68 -19.45 -4.81
N CYS A 72 -10.76 -18.48 -4.84
CA CYS A 72 -9.80 -18.16 -3.78
C CYS A 72 -9.07 -19.38 -3.21
N SER A 73 -8.53 -20.24 -4.08
CA SER A 73 -7.86 -21.49 -3.68
C SER A 73 -6.51 -21.68 -4.40
N LEU A 74 -5.53 -22.29 -3.74
CA LEU A 74 -4.29 -22.73 -4.38
C LEU A 74 -4.54 -23.79 -5.46
N LEU A 75 -3.62 -23.86 -6.41
CA LEU A 75 -3.56 -24.85 -7.50
C LEU A 75 -2.10 -25.15 -7.83
N GLY A 76 -1.76 -26.41 -8.09
CA GLY A 76 -0.38 -26.83 -8.40
C GLY A 76 0.64 -26.71 -7.26
N VAL A 77 0.24 -26.18 -6.10
CA VAL A 77 1.02 -25.98 -4.86
C VAL A 77 0.12 -26.17 -3.63
N SER A 78 0.69 -26.50 -2.47
CA SER A 78 -0.02 -26.66 -1.19
C SER A 78 0.22 -25.49 -0.22
N HIS A 79 -0.59 -25.40 0.84
CA HIS A 79 -0.43 -24.36 1.88
C HIS A 79 0.81 -24.59 2.76
N GLN A 80 1.36 -25.81 2.75
CA GLN A 80 2.57 -26.19 3.49
C GLN A 80 3.86 -25.76 2.77
N GLU A 81 3.80 -25.48 1.46
CA GLU A 81 4.96 -25.09 0.65
C GLU A 81 5.10 -23.56 0.47
N ILE A 82 4.13 -22.77 0.93
CA ILE A 82 4.10 -21.30 0.79
C ILE A 82 4.04 -20.61 2.16
N PRO A 83 4.49 -19.35 2.28
CA PRO A 83 4.33 -18.60 3.53
C PRO A 83 2.85 -18.33 3.84
N MET A 84 2.41 -18.67 5.05
CA MET A 84 1.17 -18.14 5.64
C MET A 84 1.49 -16.95 6.54
N ILE A 85 0.64 -15.93 6.53
CA ILE A 85 0.89 -14.64 7.16
C ILE A 85 -0.26 -14.29 8.10
N LYS A 86 0.08 -13.91 9.33
CA LYS A 86 -0.86 -13.36 10.31
C LYS A 86 -0.84 -11.83 10.20
N LEU A 87 -1.99 -11.20 10.03
CA LEU A 87 -2.08 -9.73 9.93
C LEU A 87 -2.43 -9.10 11.29
N PRO A 88 -1.94 -7.89 11.58
CA PRO A 88 -2.24 -7.17 12.82
C PRO A 88 -3.66 -6.56 12.84
N VAL A 89 -4.34 -6.52 11.69
CA VAL A 89 -5.67 -5.93 11.48
C VAL A 89 -6.41 -6.72 10.40
N LYS A 90 -7.75 -6.74 10.44
CA LYS A 90 -8.55 -7.36 9.36
C LYS A 90 -8.54 -6.51 8.09
N ILE A 91 -8.62 -7.14 6.93
CA ILE A 91 -8.61 -6.47 5.63
C ILE A 91 -9.80 -6.95 4.80
N ASP A 92 -10.67 -6.03 4.39
CA ASP A 92 -11.78 -6.33 3.50
C ASP A 92 -11.58 -5.61 2.16
N ILE A 93 -11.57 -6.37 1.06
CA ILE A 93 -11.28 -5.86 -0.28
C ILE A 93 -12.57 -5.83 -1.10
N ILE A 94 -13.01 -4.64 -1.50
CA ILE A 94 -14.18 -4.46 -2.36
C ILE A 94 -13.72 -4.49 -3.82
N LYS A 95 -13.97 -5.62 -4.49
CA LYS A 95 -13.57 -5.87 -5.88
C LYS A 95 -14.66 -5.44 -6.85
N HIS A 96 -14.29 -4.69 -7.88
CA HIS A 96 -15.21 -4.33 -8.95
C HIS A 96 -15.51 -5.57 -9.85
N PRO A 97 -16.77 -5.84 -10.22
CA PRO A 97 -17.13 -7.04 -11.00
C PRO A 97 -16.48 -7.08 -12.38
N ASN A 98 -16.17 -5.92 -12.97
CA ASN A 98 -15.50 -5.84 -14.27
C ASN A 98 -13.96 -5.74 -14.15
N GLU A 99 -13.39 -5.87 -12.95
CA GLU A 99 -11.94 -6.01 -12.80
C GLU A 99 -11.51 -7.40 -13.27
N THR A 100 -10.50 -7.49 -14.13
CA THR A 100 -10.08 -8.76 -14.71
C THR A 100 -9.40 -9.61 -13.63
N ASP A 101 -10.02 -10.70 -13.19
CA ASP A 101 -9.47 -11.57 -12.13
C ASP A 101 -8.02 -12.01 -12.37
N GLY A 102 -7.66 -12.29 -13.63
CA GLY A 102 -6.28 -12.62 -14.02
C GLY A 102 -5.29 -11.45 -14.03
N LYS A 103 -5.71 -10.24 -13.65
CA LYS A 103 -4.89 -9.02 -13.43
C LYS A 103 -4.94 -8.53 -11.99
N SER A 104 -6.03 -8.78 -11.26
CA SER A 104 -6.16 -8.49 -9.83
C SER A 104 -4.98 -9.05 -9.02
N THR A 105 -4.53 -8.30 -8.02
CA THR A 105 -3.52 -8.74 -7.06
C THR A 105 -4.09 -8.95 -5.65
N ALA A 106 -5.35 -8.57 -5.41
CA ALA A 106 -6.07 -8.81 -4.14
C ALA A 106 -6.04 -10.29 -3.72
N ILE A 107 -6.11 -11.20 -4.69
CA ILE A 107 -6.05 -12.65 -4.47
C ILE A 107 -4.77 -13.09 -3.73
N HIS A 108 -3.63 -12.40 -3.91
CA HIS A 108 -2.40 -12.74 -3.18
C HIS A 108 -2.62 -12.62 -1.67
N ALA A 109 -3.22 -11.52 -1.20
CA ALA A 109 -3.52 -11.30 0.21
C ALA A 109 -4.49 -12.36 0.75
N LYS A 110 -5.54 -12.72 -0.01
CA LYS A 110 -6.52 -13.74 0.43
C LYS A 110 -5.93 -15.16 0.49
N ILE A 111 -4.97 -15.48 -0.36
CA ILE A 111 -4.27 -16.78 -0.34
C ILE A 111 -3.26 -16.85 0.83
N LEU A 112 -2.53 -15.77 1.08
CA LEU A 112 -1.42 -15.75 2.05
C LEU A 112 -1.89 -15.48 3.49
N ALA A 113 -2.99 -14.74 3.68
CA ALA A 113 -3.59 -14.42 4.98
C ALA A 113 -5.10 -14.76 5.01
N PRO A 114 -5.50 -16.03 4.76
CA PRO A 114 -6.89 -16.41 4.49
C PRO A 114 -7.86 -16.14 5.65
N SER A 115 -7.36 -16.11 6.89
CA SER A 115 -8.14 -15.85 8.11
C SER A 115 -8.33 -14.35 8.43
N ASP A 116 -7.54 -13.47 7.81
CA ASP A 116 -7.52 -12.03 8.11
C ASP A 116 -7.96 -11.14 6.94
N VAL A 117 -7.93 -11.67 5.72
CA VAL A 117 -8.35 -10.97 4.49
C VAL A 117 -9.69 -11.51 3.98
N ASN A 118 -10.60 -10.64 3.54
CA ASN A 118 -11.80 -10.98 2.79
C ASN A 118 -11.83 -10.28 1.42
N ILE A 119 -12.54 -10.85 0.46
CA ILE A 119 -12.80 -10.23 -0.84
C ILE A 119 -14.31 -10.29 -1.08
N TYR A 120 -14.92 -9.14 -1.37
CA TYR A 120 -16.34 -9.00 -1.69
C TYR A 120 -16.48 -8.41 -3.09
N THR A 121 -17.36 -8.97 -3.92
CA THR A 121 -17.64 -8.43 -5.26
C THR A 121 -18.73 -7.37 -5.16
N TYR A 122 -18.42 -6.14 -5.56
CA TYR A 122 -19.39 -5.04 -5.64
C TYR A 122 -20.61 -5.44 -6.51
N PRO A 123 -21.86 -5.19 -6.10
CA PRO A 123 -22.30 -4.25 -5.05
C PRO A 123 -22.35 -4.81 -3.62
N CYS A 124 -21.83 -6.00 -3.34
CA CYS A 124 -21.73 -6.51 -1.97
C CYS A 124 -20.63 -5.75 -1.21
N ILE A 125 -21.01 -4.90 -0.26
CA ILE A 125 -20.13 -4.24 0.70
C ILE A 125 -20.72 -4.52 2.09
N PRO A 126 -19.94 -5.02 3.06
CA PRO A 126 -20.37 -5.17 4.45
C PRO A 126 -20.74 -3.85 5.11
N ASP A 127 -21.62 -3.91 6.12
CA ASP A 127 -21.85 -2.78 7.01
C ASP A 127 -20.68 -2.60 7.99
N TYR A 128 -20.29 -1.34 8.23
CA TYR A 128 -19.07 -1.00 8.98
C TYR A 128 -19.35 -0.03 10.12
N GLU A 129 -18.84 -0.34 11.31
CA GLU A 129 -18.72 0.63 12.40
C GLU A 129 -17.69 1.71 12.03
N LYS A 130 -18.16 2.86 11.51
CA LYS A 130 -17.32 3.85 10.80
C LYS A 130 -16.17 4.46 11.62
N ASN A 131 -16.20 4.39 12.95
CA ASN A 131 -15.10 4.81 13.85
C ASN A 131 -14.12 3.68 14.24
N LYS A 132 -14.31 2.46 13.71
CA LYS A 132 -13.42 1.30 13.87
C LYS A 132 -12.84 0.79 12.54
N VAL A 133 -13.14 1.47 11.44
CA VAL A 133 -12.82 1.06 10.08
C VAL A 133 -12.26 2.25 9.30
N VAL A 134 -11.28 2.01 8.43
CA VAL A 134 -10.73 3.02 7.50
C VAL A 134 -10.77 2.53 6.07
N LEU A 135 -10.83 3.47 5.12
CA LEU A 135 -10.75 3.22 3.69
C LEU A 135 -9.40 3.72 3.16
N VAL A 136 -8.56 2.81 2.65
CA VAL A 136 -7.29 3.19 1.98
C VAL A 136 -7.61 3.63 0.56
N PHE A 137 -7.87 4.92 0.39
CA PHE A 137 -8.19 5.53 -0.90
C PHE A 137 -7.87 7.04 -0.88
N PRO A 138 -7.13 7.58 -1.87
CA PRO A 138 -6.77 8.99 -1.92
C PRO A 138 -8.00 9.89 -2.15
N GLY A 139 -7.96 11.13 -1.67
CA GLY A 139 -9.01 12.11 -1.92
C GLY A 139 -9.09 13.24 -0.89
N PRO A 140 -10.05 14.16 -1.03
CA PRO A 140 -10.27 15.25 -0.08
C PRO A 140 -10.50 14.72 1.33
N GLY A 141 -9.80 15.30 2.31
CA GLY A 141 -9.89 14.89 3.72
C GLY A 141 -9.20 13.56 4.06
N ALA A 142 -8.43 12.95 3.15
CA ALA A 142 -7.64 11.76 3.48
C ALA A 142 -6.42 12.11 4.34
N VAL A 143 -6.20 11.33 5.41
CA VAL A 143 -5.11 11.51 6.38
C VAL A 143 -3.95 10.54 6.13
N SER A 144 -2.80 10.72 6.79
CA SER A 144 -1.72 9.72 6.72
C SER A 144 -1.98 8.53 7.67
N VAL A 145 -1.24 7.44 7.49
CA VAL A 145 -1.29 6.28 8.42
C VAL A 145 -0.85 6.66 9.84
N LEU A 146 -0.01 7.70 9.99
CA LEU A 146 0.42 8.22 11.30
C LEU A 146 -0.72 8.96 12.01
N ASP A 147 -1.42 9.85 11.32
CA ASP A 147 -2.50 10.67 11.90
C ASP A 147 -3.78 9.85 12.17
N MET A 148 -3.97 8.77 11.38
CA MET A 148 -5.14 7.90 11.38
C MET A 148 -5.66 7.50 12.77
N ILE A 149 -4.76 7.11 13.69
CA ILE A 149 -5.18 6.62 15.01
C ILE A 149 -5.81 7.74 15.84
N GLN A 150 -5.26 8.96 15.79
CA GLN A 150 -5.84 10.10 16.51
C GLN A 150 -7.23 10.42 15.95
N CYS A 151 -7.38 10.49 14.62
CA CYS A 151 -8.68 10.77 14.01
C CYS A 151 -9.76 9.73 14.37
N LEU A 152 -9.41 8.45 14.57
CA LEU A 152 -10.35 7.42 15.01
C LEU A 152 -10.77 7.58 16.49
N HIS A 153 -9.89 8.10 17.35
CA HIS A 153 -10.25 8.53 18.70
C HIS A 153 -11.18 9.75 18.66
N ASP A 154 -10.81 10.80 17.93
CA ASP A 154 -11.60 12.04 17.79
C ASP A 154 -13.03 11.74 17.27
N MET A 155 -13.17 10.83 16.30
CA MET A 155 -14.46 10.36 15.75
C MET A 155 -15.29 9.53 16.74
N THR A 156 -14.67 9.00 17.80
CA THR A 156 -15.35 8.25 18.86
C THR A 156 -15.82 9.19 19.97
N ASP A 157 -14.96 10.13 20.40
CA ASP A 157 -15.28 11.10 21.46
C ASP A 157 -16.31 12.14 20.98
N SER A 158 -16.30 12.48 19.69
CA SER A 158 -17.34 13.32 19.06
C SER A 158 -18.72 12.65 18.95
N ARG A 159 -18.86 11.39 19.41
CA ARG A 159 -20.15 10.66 19.46
C ARG A 159 -20.69 10.46 20.87
N SER A 160 -19.85 10.54 21.91
CA SER A 160 -20.30 10.54 23.30
C SER A 160 -20.83 11.93 23.73
N HIS A 161 -20.39 13.00 23.06
CA HIS A 161 -20.99 14.33 23.21
C HIS A 161 -22.05 14.58 22.13
N GLY A 162 -23.32 14.61 22.54
CA GLY A 162 -24.41 15.14 21.70
C GLY A 162 -24.28 16.66 21.45
N PRO A 163 -25.08 17.24 20.54
CA PRO A 163 -24.92 18.64 20.10
C PRO A 163 -25.31 19.64 21.21
N SER A 164 -24.36 19.92 22.10
CA SER A 164 -24.44 20.93 23.16
C SER A 164 -23.03 21.31 23.60
N GLY A 165 -22.72 22.62 23.63
CA GLY A 165 -21.42 23.16 24.06
C GLY A 165 -20.69 23.95 22.96
N GLU A 166 -20.23 25.14 23.33
CA GLU A 166 -19.51 26.07 22.45
C GLU A 166 -18.02 25.70 22.30
N PRO A 167 -17.33 26.14 21.22
CA PRO A 167 -15.91 25.84 21.00
C PRO A 167 -15.02 26.52 22.06
N CYS A 168 -14.36 25.71 22.90
CA CYS A 168 -13.42 26.20 23.90
C CYS A 168 -12.21 26.91 23.25
N ILE A 169 -11.93 28.14 23.70
CA ILE A 169 -10.87 29.00 23.14
C ILE A 169 -9.48 28.43 23.44
N LYS A 170 -8.63 28.34 22.40
CA LYS A 170 -7.21 27.94 22.52
C LYS A 170 -6.45 28.90 23.43
N ARG A 171 -5.98 28.43 24.60
CA ARG A 171 -5.06 29.20 25.45
C ARG A 171 -3.59 28.88 25.12
N LEU A 172 -2.84 29.89 24.70
CA LEU A 172 -1.40 29.84 24.39
C LEU A 172 -0.56 30.52 25.49
N LYS A 173 0.76 30.27 25.48
CA LYS A 173 1.81 30.84 26.36
C LYS A 173 1.77 30.40 27.84
N ARG A 174 2.89 30.37 28.58
CA ARG A 174 4.31 30.75 28.31
C ARG A 174 5.28 29.85 29.11
N GLU A 175 6.56 29.84 28.71
CA GLU A 175 7.70 29.27 29.46
C GLU A 175 8.28 30.23 30.53
N GLU A 176 9.39 29.80 31.17
CA GLU A 176 10.31 30.50 32.10
C GLU A 176 9.96 30.51 33.62
N VAL A 177 10.91 30.42 34.59
CA VAL A 177 12.18 29.64 34.69
C VAL A 177 12.74 29.68 36.14
N THR A 178 13.40 28.59 36.60
CA THR A 178 14.27 28.45 37.82
C THR A 178 13.78 28.81 39.23
N GLY A 179 14.25 28.02 40.23
CA GLY A 179 14.22 28.32 41.66
C GLY A 179 14.32 27.03 42.50
N ALA A 180 15.32 26.91 43.40
CA ALA A 180 15.63 25.66 44.09
C ALA A 180 16.02 25.86 45.57
N THR A 181 15.78 24.83 46.41
CA THR A 181 16.59 24.46 47.58
C THR A 181 16.28 23.03 48.04
N ASP A 182 17.22 22.43 48.75
CA ASP A 182 17.30 20.99 49.03
C ASP A 182 16.65 20.54 50.35
N THR A 183 16.31 19.27 50.43
CA THR A 183 16.73 18.41 51.56
C THR A 183 16.67 16.94 51.14
N ALA A 184 17.62 16.13 51.59
CA ALA A 184 17.74 14.73 51.22
C ALA A 184 17.73 13.84 52.47
N ASP A 185 17.10 12.66 52.37
CA ASP A 185 17.36 11.54 53.27
C ASP A 185 17.09 10.20 52.58
N SER A 186 17.84 9.16 52.96
CA SER A 186 17.87 7.81 52.37
C SER A 186 18.82 6.91 53.19
N PRO A 187 18.85 5.56 53.05
CA PRO A 187 18.18 4.70 52.04
C PRO A 187 17.33 3.55 52.66
N GLY A 188 16.69 2.71 51.82
CA GLY A 188 15.83 1.62 52.32
C GLY A 188 15.36 0.54 51.32
N SER A 189 16.30 -0.13 50.64
CA SER A 189 16.20 -1.48 50.01
C SER A 189 14.82 -2.15 49.78
N GLY A 190 14.51 -2.54 48.53
CA GLY A 190 13.78 -3.81 48.31
C GLY A 190 12.95 -3.97 47.02
N THR A 191 13.45 -4.80 46.10
CA THR A 191 12.72 -5.58 45.06
C THR A 191 11.79 -4.86 44.07
N SER A 192 12.09 -5.09 42.79
CA SER A 192 11.33 -4.69 41.60
C SER A 192 9.94 -5.33 41.46
N ASP A 193 8.95 -4.54 41.05
CA ASP A 193 7.76 -5.02 40.33
C ASP A 193 7.32 -4.03 39.22
N GLU A 194 8.23 -3.75 38.28
CA GLU A 194 7.88 -3.05 37.03
C GLU A 194 7.21 -4.02 36.01
N SER A 195 6.18 -4.76 36.45
CA SER A 195 5.37 -5.62 35.58
C SER A 195 4.16 -4.89 34.97
N LYS A 196 3.83 -3.67 35.44
CA LYS A 196 2.68 -2.87 34.99
C LYS A 196 3.00 -2.03 33.75
N GLY A 197 3.46 -2.69 32.69
CA GLY A 197 4.07 -2.03 31.52
C GLY A 197 3.44 -2.27 30.14
N LEU A 198 2.46 -3.17 29.98
CA LEU A 198 1.86 -3.43 28.65
C LEU A 198 0.41 -3.99 28.67
N GLU A 199 -0.47 -3.44 29.51
CA GLU A 199 -1.91 -3.70 29.32
C GLU A 199 -2.41 -3.02 28.03
N SER A 200 -3.35 -3.69 27.34
CA SER A 200 -3.69 -3.38 25.95
C SER A 200 -4.26 -1.97 25.78
N ARG A 201 -3.46 -1.06 25.18
CA ARG A 201 -3.97 0.18 24.59
C ARG A 201 -4.79 -0.19 23.35
N ALA A 202 -6.04 -0.56 23.56
CA ALA A 202 -6.93 -1.10 22.54
C ALA A 202 -7.10 -0.12 21.36
N TYR A 203 -6.45 -0.43 20.24
CA TYR A 203 -6.56 0.37 19.02
C TYR A 203 -8.03 0.36 18.54
N PRO A 204 -8.63 1.52 18.21
CA PRO A 204 -10.00 1.57 17.72
C PRO A 204 -10.14 0.88 16.35
N LEU A 205 -9.06 0.84 15.57
CA LEU A 205 -9.01 0.20 14.26
C LEU A 205 -9.14 -1.33 14.35
N GLN A 206 -10.27 -1.87 13.89
CA GLN A 206 -10.49 -3.31 13.74
C GLN A 206 -10.27 -3.79 12.30
N ARG A 207 -10.48 -2.93 11.31
CA ARG A 207 -10.51 -3.32 9.89
C ARG A 207 -10.08 -2.20 8.93
N VAL A 208 -9.43 -2.60 7.84
CA VAL A 208 -8.99 -1.73 6.75
C VAL A 208 -9.69 -2.16 5.45
N VAL A 209 -10.25 -1.20 4.73
CA VAL A 209 -10.95 -1.43 3.46
C VAL A 209 -10.09 -0.98 2.29
N PHE A 210 -10.00 -1.81 1.25
CA PHE A 210 -9.32 -1.51 -0.02
C PHE A 210 -10.27 -1.71 -1.20
N ILE A 211 -9.99 -1.08 -2.34
CA ILE A 211 -10.78 -1.23 -3.57
C ILE A 211 -9.93 -1.90 -4.65
N ASP A 212 -10.35 -3.07 -5.13
CA ASP A 212 -9.68 -3.82 -6.22
C ASP A 212 -10.39 -3.53 -7.55
N SER A 213 -9.88 -2.55 -8.30
CA SER A 213 -10.45 -2.13 -9.58
C SER A 213 -9.48 -1.30 -10.42
N THR A 214 -9.74 -1.20 -11.72
CA THR A 214 -9.10 -0.17 -12.55
C THR A 214 -9.45 1.23 -12.05
N TRP A 215 -8.48 2.15 -12.08
CA TRP A 215 -8.66 3.56 -11.74
C TRP A 215 -9.71 4.32 -12.57
N ASN A 216 -10.19 3.76 -13.68
CA ASN A 216 -11.33 4.31 -14.45
C ASN A 216 -12.69 3.78 -13.96
N GLN A 217 -12.73 2.73 -13.13
CA GLN A 217 -13.93 2.13 -12.56
C GLN A 217 -14.11 2.45 -11.07
N THR A 218 -13.00 2.69 -10.35
CA THR A 218 -12.95 2.83 -8.88
C THR A 218 -13.97 3.81 -8.29
N ASN A 219 -14.29 4.90 -9.00
CA ASN A 219 -15.24 5.91 -8.56
C ASN A 219 -16.62 5.33 -8.20
N LYS A 220 -17.09 4.29 -8.90
CA LYS A 220 -18.37 3.64 -8.57
C LYS A 220 -18.41 3.02 -7.17
N ILE A 221 -17.25 2.60 -6.66
CA ILE A 221 -17.11 2.00 -5.33
C ILE A 221 -16.77 3.10 -4.32
N SER A 222 -15.82 3.99 -4.64
CA SER A 222 -15.35 5.01 -3.69
C SER A 222 -16.35 6.14 -3.41
N THR A 223 -17.50 6.19 -4.09
CA THR A 223 -18.64 7.08 -3.75
C THR A 223 -19.85 6.34 -3.15
N ASP A 224 -19.79 5.01 -2.98
CA ASP A 224 -20.90 4.22 -2.40
C ASP A 224 -21.25 4.69 -0.98
N GLU A 225 -22.55 4.81 -0.69
CA GLU A 225 -23.09 5.33 0.58
C GLU A 225 -22.60 4.59 1.83
N ARG A 226 -22.30 3.29 1.71
CA ARG A 226 -21.76 2.47 2.82
C ARG A 226 -20.32 2.85 3.15
N LEU A 227 -19.57 3.37 2.19
CA LEU A 227 -18.21 3.89 2.36
C LEU A 227 -18.17 5.39 2.70
N GLN A 228 -19.28 6.13 2.58
CA GLN A 228 -19.34 7.55 2.95
C GLN A 228 -19.20 7.73 4.47
N GLY A 229 -18.39 8.69 4.91
CA GLY A 229 -18.11 8.93 6.34
C GLY A 229 -17.23 7.89 7.02
N ILE A 230 -16.63 6.96 6.28
CA ILE A 230 -15.47 6.18 6.74
C ILE A 230 -14.21 7.04 6.56
N LEU A 231 -13.34 7.07 7.57
CA LEU A 231 -12.07 7.80 7.52
C LEU A 231 -11.21 7.32 6.35
N ARG A 232 -10.74 8.25 5.51
CA ARG A 232 -9.87 7.95 4.37
C ARG A 232 -8.40 8.07 4.74
N VAL A 233 -7.60 7.11 4.29
CA VAL A 233 -6.15 7.07 4.52
C VAL A 233 -5.42 7.04 3.17
N GLU A 234 -4.44 7.92 3.00
CA GLU A 234 -3.65 8.05 1.79
C GLU A 234 -2.20 7.55 1.97
N LEU A 235 -1.77 6.64 1.10
CA LEU A 235 -0.40 6.14 1.05
C LEU A 235 0.46 7.07 0.18
N LYS A 236 0.93 8.16 0.78
CA LYS A 236 1.81 9.15 0.12
C LYS A 236 3.16 8.53 -0.27
N THR A 237 3.82 9.15 -1.26
CA THR A 237 5.22 8.89 -1.67
C THR A 237 5.60 7.42 -1.96
N ARG A 238 4.67 6.61 -2.48
CA ARG A 238 4.96 5.26 -3.03
C ARG A 238 5.00 5.27 -4.55
N LYS A 239 5.81 4.38 -5.13
CA LYS A 239 5.83 4.06 -6.58
C LYS A 239 5.53 2.58 -6.78
N THR A 240 4.74 2.28 -7.80
CA THR A 240 4.38 0.92 -8.20
C THR A 240 5.49 0.28 -9.05
N CYS A 241 5.65 -1.03 -8.94
CA CYS A 241 6.37 -1.85 -9.92
C CYS A 241 5.41 -2.75 -10.74
N PHE A 242 4.12 -2.41 -10.76
CA PHE A 242 3.11 -3.22 -11.41
C PHE A 242 3.30 -3.28 -12.93
N TRP A 243 3.66 -4.47 -13.41
CA TRP A 243 3.99 -4.75 -14.80
C TRP A 243 2.81 -4.65 -15.79
N ARG A 244 1.63 -4.24 -15.33
CA ARG A 244 0.41 -3.97 -16.11
C ARG A 244 -0.18 -2.59 -15.78
N SER A 245 0.69 -1.61 -15.56
CA SER A 245 0.32 -0.21 -15.39
C SER A 245 -0.59 0.31 -16.52
N GLN A 246 -1.48 1.24 -16.18
CA GLN A 246 -2.46 1.79 -17.13
C GLN A 246 -1.81 2.95 -17.89
N ARG A 247 -1.87 2.92 -19.23
CA ARG A 247 -1.30 3.98 -20.08
C ARG A 247 -1.85 5.35 -19.68
N GLY A 248 -0.96 6.31 -19.40
CA GLY A 248 -1.33 7.66 -19.00
C GLY A 248 -1.77 7.83 -17.54
N LYS A 249 -1.56 6.83 -16.68
CA LYS A 249 -1.66 6.97 -15.22
C LYS A 249 -0.26 7.13 -14.60
N PRO A 250 -0.12 7.84 -13.45
CA PRO A 250 1.18 8.03 -12.80
C PRO A 250 1.69 6.73 -12.17
N ASP A 251 3.00 6.68 -11.89
CA ASP A 251 3.64 5.56 -11.19
C ASP A 251 3.31 5.48 -9.69
N THR A 252 2.59 6.46 -9.14
CA THR A 252 2.04 6.42 -7.77
C THR A 252 0.80 5.53 -7.63
N TYR A 253 0.23 5.05 -8.75
CA TYR A 253 -1.00 4.24 -8.77
C TYR A 253 -0.70 2.75 -8.51
N LEU A 254 -0.52 2.43 -7.24
CA LEU A 254 -0.21 1.09 -6.69
C LEU A 254 -1.19 -0.01 -7.16
N ALA A 255 -0.66 -1.24 -7.25
CA ALA A 255 -1.47 -2.45 -7.26
C ALA A 255 -2.04 -2.75 -5.87
N THR A 256 -3.19 -3.43 -5.80
CA THR A 256 -3.90 -3.74 -4.56
C THR A 256 -3.01 -4.40 -3.50
N ILE A 257 -2.14 -5.33 -3.89
CA ILE A 257 -1.20 -5.99 -2.97
C ILE A 257 -0.08 -5.06 -2.47
N GLU A 258 0.38 -4.11 -3.29
CA GLU A 258 1.36 -3.10 -2.88
C GLU A 258 0.74 -2.12 -1.90
N ALA A 259 -0.50 -1.68 -2.14
CA ALA A 259 -1.25 -0.81 -1.22
C ALA A 259 -1.46 -1.49 0.14
N ILE A 260 -1.83 -2.78 0.15
CA ILE A 260 -1.95 -3.56 1.39
C ILE A 260 -0.59 -3.67 2.10
N TYR A 261 0.49 -3.99 1.38
CA TYR A 261 1.84 -4.09 1.95
C TYR A 261 2.32 -2.77 2.57
N TYR A 262 2.26 -1.66 1.82
CA TYR A 262 2.72 -0.36 2.30
C TYR A 262 1.87 0.16 3.46
N PHE A 263 0.54 0.00 3.42
CA PHE A 263 -0.30 0.32 4.58
C PHE A 263 0.14 -0.45 5.82
N LEU A 264 0.33 -1.77 5.73
CA LEU A 264 0.70 -2.59 6.88
C LEU A 264 2.10 -2.28 7.42
N LYS A 265 3.05 -1.94 6.54
CA LYS A 265 4.41 -1.51 6.91
C LYS A 265 4.40 -0.18 7.65
N ASP A 266 3.62 0.79 7.16
CA ASP A 266 3.47 2.09 7.80
C ASP A 266 2.67 1.98 9.11
N PHE A 267 1.64 1.12 9.16
CA PHE A 267 0.86 0.82 10.37
C PHE A 267 1.72 0.19 11.47
N HIS A 268 2.60 -0.75 11.11
CA HIS A 268 3.53 -1.37 12.06
C HIS A 268 4.50 -0.33 12.65
N LYS A 269 5.12 0.49 11.78
CA LYS A 269 6.05 1.53 12.22
C LYS A 269 5.38 2.64 13.05
N HIS A 270 4.21 3.12 12.64
CA HIS A 270 3.60 4.33 13.19
C HIS A 270 2.49 4.09 14.20
N CYS A 271 1.78 2.96 14.15
CA CYS A 271 0.70 2.63 15.06
C CYS A 271 1.13 1.58 16.10
N LEU A 272 1.79 0.50 15.68
CA LEU A 272 2.32 -0.52 16.61
C LEU A 272 3.63 -0.10 17.30
N ALA A 273 4.30 0.94 16.78
CA ALA A 273 5.57 1.48 17.29
C ALA A 273 6.70 0.43 17.41
N GLN A 274 6.73 -0.54 16.49
CA GLN A 274 7.69 -1.64 16.46
C GLN A 274 8.68 -1.50 15.30
N GLU A 275 9.86 -2.12 15.43
CA GLU A 275 10.84 -2.21 14.35
C GLU A 275 10.39 -3.22 13.30
N TYR A 276 10.16 -2.74 12.08
CA TYR A 276 9.73 -3.58 10.96
C TYR A 276 10.86 -4.50 10.48
N ASN A 277 10.79 -5.78 10.83
CA ASN A 277 11.82 -6.78 10.56
C ASN A 277 11.45 -7.72 9.38
N GLY A 278 10.34 -7.47 8.68
CA GLY A 278 9.94 -8.18 7.45
C GLY A 278 8.62 -8.94 7.55
N GLU A 279 7.82 -8.66 8.58
CA GLU A 279 6.63 -9.39 9.04
C GLU A 279 5.60 -9.67 7.93
N TYR A 280 5.52 -8.75 6.97
CA TYR A 280 4.53 -8.79 5.88
C TYR A 280 5.18 -8.78 4.48
N ASP A 281 6.51 -8.87 4.37
CA ASP A 281 7.22 -8.91 3.08
C ASP A 281 6.69 -10.05 2.20
N ASN A 282 6.36 -11.19 2.83
CA ASN A 282 5.77 -12.34 2.14
C ASN A 282 4.41 -12.08 1.50
N LEU A 283 3.68 -10.99 1.78
CA LEU A 283 2.50 -10.60 0.99
C LEU A 283 2.85 -10.38 -0.49
N LEU A 284 4.11 -10.00 -0.74
CA LEU A 284 4.67 -9.81 -2.06
C LEU A 284 5.31 -11.09 -2.63
N PHE A 285 5.18 -12.26 -2.00
CA PHE A 285 5.71 -13.55 -2.48
C PHE A 285 5.29 -13.86 -3.93
N PHE A 286 3.99 -14.04 -4.19
CA PHE A 286 3.49 -14.24 -5.55
C PHE A 286 3.75 -13.03 -6.47
N TYR A 287 3.75 -11.82 -5.90
CA TYR A 287 3.90 -10.58 -6.66
C TYR A 287 5.31 -10.40 -7.23
N SER A 288 6.33 -10.52 -6.38
CA SER A 288 7.75 -10.48 -6.74
C SER A 288 8.11 -11.59 -7.71
N TYR A 289 7.58 -12.80 -7.49
CA TYR A 289 7.77 -13.90 -8.42
C TYR A 289 7.23 -13.56 -9.83
N LEU A 290 5.95 -13.16 -9.93
CA LEU A 290 5.30 -12.82 -11.19
C LEU A 290 5.95 -11.60 -11.88
N HIS A 291 6.39 -10.61 -11.11
CA HIS A 291 7.19 -9.48 -11.59
C HIS A 291 8.50 -9.95 -12.24
N SER A 292 9.24 -10.86 -11.58
CA SER A 292 10.50 -11.40 -12.11
C SER A 292 10.30 -12.20 -13.40
N VAL A 293 9.26 -13.05 -13.47
CA VAL A 293 8.94 -13.85 -14.67
C VAL A 293 8.56 -12.94 -15.85
N VAL A 294 7.79 -11.89 -15.60
CA VAL A 294 7.40 -10.94 -16.65
C VAL A 294 8.59 -10.10 -17.11
N ASN A 295 9.48 -9.69 -16.23
CA ASN A 295 10.64 -8.87 -16.63
C ASN A 295 11.71 -9.70 -17.36
N LYS A 296 11.96 -10.97 -16.97
CA LYS A 296 12.75 -11.92 -17.77
C LYS A 296 12.19 -12.02 -19.20
N SER A 297 10.88 -12.26 -19.35
CA SER A 297 10.23 -12.36 -20.67
C SER A 297 10.14 -11.05 -21.47
N LYS A 298 10.31 -9.88 -20.83
CA LYS A 298 10.53 -8.61 -21.55
C LYS A 298 11.96 -8.50 -22.07
N GLN A 299 12.95 -8.88 -21.25
CA GLN A 299 14.36 -8.83 -21.62
C GLN A 299 14.66 -9.79 -22.77
N GLU A 300 14.25 -11.06 -22.66
CA GLU A 300 14.39 -12.08 -23.71
C GLU A 300 13.89 -11.59 -25.09
N LYS A 301 12.78 -10.86 -25.12
CA LYS A 301 12.20 -10.29 -26.35
C LYS A 301 12.92 -9.04 -26.85
N LYS A 302 13.51 -8.26 -25.94
CA LYS A 302 14.38 -7.14 -26.30
C LYS A 302 15.65 -7.68 -26.95
N ASP A 303 16.28 -8.67 -26.34
CA ASP A 303 17.51 -9.30 -26.82
C ASP A 303 17.29 -9.95 -28.20
N GLN A 304 16.15 -10.63 -28.40
CA GLN A 304 15.72 -11.15 -29.71
C GLN A 304 15.61 -10.03 -30.76
N LEU A 305 14.90 -8.95 -30.45
CA LEU A 305 14.69 -7.82 -31.38
C LEU A 305 15.95 -6.98 -31.64
N GLU A 306 16.95 -7.02 -30.75
CA GLU A 306 18.25 -6.39 -30.95
C GLU A 306 19.16 -7.28 -31.82
N ASN A 307 19.12 -8.61 -31.63
CA ASN A 307 19.80 -9.57 -32.51
C ASN A 307 19.22 -9.58 -33.93
N GLU A 308 17.89 -9.52 -34.08
CA GLU A 308 17.19 -9.41 -35.39
C GLU A 308 17.52 -8.13 -36.18
N LYS A 309 18.15 -7.13 -35.54
CA LYS A 309 18.60 -5.88 -36.18
C LYS A 309 20.11 -5.80 -36.39
N ALA A 310 20.85 -6.82 -35.95
CA ALA A 310 22.30 -6.93 -36.09
C ALA A 310 22.71 -7.89 -37.23
N VAL A 311 21.73 -8.34 -38.04
CA VAL A 311 21.84 -9.26 -39.18
C VAL A 311 21.26 -8.59 -40.42
#